data_AF-A0A9D8NKF3-F1
#
_entry.id   AF-A0A9D8NKF3-F1
#
_cell.length_a   1.000
_cell.length_b   1.000
_cell.length_c   1.000
_cell.angle_alpha   90.00
_cell.angle_beta   90.00
_cell.angle_gamma   90.00
#
_symmetry.space_group_name_H-M   'P 1'
#
loop_
_entity.id
_entity.type
_entity.pdbx_description
1 polymer ?
#
loop_
_entity_poly.entity_id
_entity_poly.type
_entity_poly.pdbx_seq_one_letter_code
_entity_poly.pdbx_strand_id
1 'polypeptide(L)'
;MRRIHIIPALLSLLFLAFACDPTEEPGVQAGIVPRSDVIEADGGSIFMTVTASGDWTIMLEYSGGSSGWATADPPSGTGSRADVRLRYDANDDTEARSVTVILKAGAGPSPRATVTQKGKTPEDTPPATSGNISGKDTAEPLWLELPATKKGDGLTFYVHDMDGGEYIDAKTSGVRNWSFYWDSEEHLSLWVAYPMNNSLKGTGKRTDEWGLDPLIPEDKQPDLRNSSYGGGWTRGHQIPSADRLSYNANVSTFYSTNMTPQEYYFNGGIWADLENRVRAYAAASDTLYVVTGCQYAASTAYSGYYSGFAVKIPTHYFKALLFKGVSTYAPRGYMAAGFLLPHDTQISSGNYLDYILSIDELEKATGIDFFPNLKKVLSASAADEIEAEQPSSWWK
;
A
#
# COMPACT_ATOMS: atom_id res chain seq x y z
N MET A 1 -12.61 8.76 77.53
CA MET A 1 -13.53 8.95 76.38
C MET A 1 -12.78 9.62 75.24
N ARG A 2 -12.94 9.02 74.06
CA ARG A 2 -12.58 9.42 72.69
C ARG A 2 -12.86 10.91 72.37
N ARG A 3 -11.96 11.61 71.64
CA ARG A 3 -12.04 12.05 70.20
C ARG A 3 -11.85 13.59 70.16
N ILE A 4 -11.39 14.32 69.14
CA ILE A 4 -10.96 14.11 67.74
C ILE A 4 -10.18 15.39 67.32
N HIS A 5 -9.25 15.25 66.38
CA HIS A 5 -8.56 16.34 65.68
C HIS A 5 -9.44 16.99 64.61
N ILE A 6 -9.32 18.31 64.45
CA ILE A 6 -9.46 19.02 63.17
C ILE A 6 -8.51 20.22 63.22
N ILE A 7 -7.74 20.47 62.16
CA ILE A 7 -7.54 21.79 61.52
C ILE A 7 -6.79 21.57 60.17
N PRO A 8 -7.25 22.18 59.06
CA PRO A 8 -6.66 22.04 57.73
C PRO A 8 -5.70 23.17 57.33
N ALA A 9 -4.87 22.82 56.34
CA ALA A 9 -4.17 23.57 55.28
C ALA A 9 -4.05 25.11 55.32
N LEU A 10 -2.82 25.59 55.03
CA LEU A 10 -2.59 26.75 54.16
C LEU A 10 -1.32 26.59 53.30
N LEU A 11 -1.39 27.17 52.11
CA LEU A 11 -0.57 27.09 50.91
C LEU A 11 0.72 27.95 50.99
N SER A 12 1.86 27.54 50.41
CA SER A 12 2.69 28.37 49.48
C SER A 12 4.07 27.74 49.11
N LEU A 13 4.48 28.05 47.88
CA LEU A 13 5.60 27.54 47.07
C LEU A 13 7.00 27.60 47.72
N LEU A 14 7.87 26.65 47.35
CA LEU A 14 9.33 26.89 47.28
C LEU A 14 10.01 26.00 46.20
N PHE A 15 10.81 26.64 45.35
CA PHE A 15 11.75 26.02 44.40
C PHE A 15 12.76 25.14 45.15
N LEU A 16 12.99 23.90 44.69
CA LEU A 16 14.15 23.10 45.14
C LEU A 16 15.23 23.10 44.07
N ALA A 17 16.36 23.71 44.43
CA ALA A 17 17.63 23.59 43.74
C ALA A 17 18.21 22.18 43.95
N PHE A 18 18.83 21.64 42.89
CA PHE A 18 19.61 20.41 42.96
C PHE A 18 20.82 20.60 43.88
N ALA A 19 20.88 19.81 44.96
CA ALA A 19 22.09 19.58 45.73
C ALA A 19 22.64 18.21 45.33
N CYS A 20 23.89 18.21 44.85
CA CYS A 20 24.62 17.01 44.45
C CYS A 20 25.23 16.37 45.71
N ASP A 21 24.92 15.10 45.97
CA ASP A 21 25.47 14.31 47.09
C ASP A 21 26.50 13.30 46.54
N PRO A 22 27.79 13.34 46.92
CA PRO A 22 28.85 12.59 46.24
C PRO A 22 29.15 11.21 46.87
N THR A 23 28.13 10.48 47.35
CA THR A 23 28.35 9.17 48.00
C THR A 23 27.45 8.01 47.56
N GLU A 24 26.74 8.12 46.43
CA GLU A 24 26.24 6.93 45.74
C GLU A 24 27.29 6.43 44.74
N GLU A 25 27.71 5.17 44.85
CA GLU A 25 28.34 4.49 43.70
C GLU A 25 27.41 4.67 42.49
N PRO A 26 27.92 5.01 41.29
CA PRO A 26 27.07 5.21 40.13
C PRO A 26 26.34 3.89 39.83
N GLY A 27 25.08 3.83 40.26
CA GLY A 27 24.24 2.66 40.10
C GLY A 27 24.24 2.25 38.63
N VAL A 28 24.32 0.94 38.38
CA VAL A 28 24.31 0.38 37.02
C VAL A 28 23.09 0.94 36.29
N GLN A 29 23.31 1.85 35.33
CA GLN A 29 22.26 2.44 34.52
C GLN A 29 21.86 1.42 33.44
N ALA A 30 21.02 0.47 33.84
CA ALA A 30 20.48 -0.55 32.95
C ALA A 30 19.12 -0.08 32.41
N GLY A 31 18.90 -0.22 31.10
CA GLY A 31 17.63 0.09 30.44
C GLY A 31 17.42 -0.78 29.21
N ILE A 32 16.18 -1.18 28.95
CA ILE A 32 15.81 -1.89 27.73
C ILE A 32 14.52 -1.28 27.16
N VAL A 33 14.57 -0.88 25.90
CA VAL A 33 13.44 -0.25 25.22
C VAL A 33 13.28 -0.91 23.85
N PRO A 34 12.26 -1.75 23.63
CA PRO A 34 11.92 -2.22 22.30
C PRO A 34 11.40 -1.05 21.46
N ARG A 35 11.66 -1.09 20.15
CA ARG A 35 11.17 -0.06 19.22
C ARG A 35 9.64 0.02 19.19
N SER A 36 8.97 -1.08 19.50
CA SER A 36 7.52 -1.17 19.64
C SER A 36 7.18 -2.13 20.79
N ASP A 37 6.17 -1.77 21.57
CA ASP A 37 5.55 -2.59 22.61
C ASP A 37 4.42 -3.49 22.06
N VAL A 38 3.97 -3.22 20.83
CA VAL A 38 3.02 -4.05 20.06
C VAL A 38 3.61 -4.42 18.70
N ILE A 39 3.53 -5.69 18.32
CA ILE A 39 4.01 -6.22 17.03
C ILE A 39 2.90 -7.02 16.34
N GLU A 40 2.94 -7.07 15.01
CA GLU A 40 1.94 -7.76 14.19
C GLU A 40 2.02 -9.29 14.35
N ALA A 41 0.94 -9.98 13.96
CA ALA A 41 0.85 -11.44 14.07
C ALA A 41 1.90 -12.17 13.20
N ASP A 42 2.42 -11.55 12.14
CA ASP A 42 3.45 -12.15 11.29
C ASP A 42 4.80 -12.34 12.01
N GLY A 43 5.60 -13.30 11.53
CA GLY A 43 6.96 -13.49 12.00
C GLY A 43 7.88 -12.35 11.52
N GLY A 44 8.86 -11.96 12.32
CA GLY A 44 9.72 -10.84 12.00
C GLY A 44 10.77 -10.53 13.05
N SER A 45 11.18 -9.27 13.08
CA SER A 45 12.10 -8.77 14.11
C SER A 45 11.92 -7.28 14.38
N ILE A 46 12.05 -6.88 15.63
CA ILE A 46 12.16 -5.47 16.03
C ILE A 46 13.51 -5.19 16.67
N PHE A 47 13.98 -3.95 16.56
CA PHE A 47 15.15 -3.49 17.29
C PHE A 47 14.81 -3.18 18.75
N MET A 48 15.78 -3.38 19.62
CA MET A 48 15.75 -3.00 21.03
C MET A 48 16.99 -2.18 21.35
N THR A 49 16.79 -1.08 22.07
CA THR A 49 17.89 -0.29 22.61
C THR A 49 18.20 -0.78 24.02
N VAL A 50 19.45 -1.22 24.22
CA VAL A 50 20.02 -1.58 25.52
C VAL A 50 20.89 -0.42 26.00
N THR A 51 20.64 0.06 27.21
CA THR A 51 21.53 0.95 27.93
C THR A 51 22.15 0.16 29.08
N ALA A 52 23.47 0.10 29.15
CA ALA A 52 24.19 -0.60 30.21
C ALA A 52 25.63 -0.05 30.33
N SER A 53 26.18 -0.04 31.53
CA SER A 53 27.57 0.35 31.82
C SER A 53 28.57 -0.82 31.78
N GLY A 54 28.11 -2.06 31.67
CA GLY A 54 28.94 -3.27 31.70
C GLY A 54 28.34 -4.42 30.88
N ASP A 55 28.75 -5.65 31.20
CA ASP A 55 28.23 -6.86 30.56
C ASP A 55 26.75 -7.08 30.88
N TRP A 56 26.03 -7.59 29.90
CA TRP A 56 24.61 -7.87 30.02
C TRP A 56 24.18 -9.13 29.26
N THR A 57 23.07 -9.70 29.73
CA THR A 57 22.36 -10.80 29.08
C THR A 57 20.87 -10.47 29.02
N ILE A 58 20.22 -10.89 27.94
CA ILE A 58 18.77 -10.76 27.76
C ILE A 58 18.11 -12.11 28.05
N MET A 59 17.10 -12.07 28.91
CA MET A 59 16.22 -13.20 29.17
C MET A 59 14.82 -12.88 28.67
N LEU A 60 14.11 -13.91 28.19
CA LEU A 60 12.73 -13.81 27.72
C LEU A 60 11.83 -14.61 28.65
N GLU A 61 10.85 -13.93 29.26
CA GLU A 61 9.78 -14.55 30.03
C GLU A 61 8.50 -14.50 29.22
N TYR A 62 7.87 -15.64 28.99
CA TYR A 62 6.66 -15.73 28.19
C TYR A 62 5.42 -15.81 29.08
N SER A 63 4.37 -15.08 28.71
CA SER A 63 3.06 -15.15 29.38
C SER A 63 2.15 -16.17 28.70
N GLY A 64 1.30 -16.86 29.46
CA GLY A 64 0.18 -17.63 28.90
C GLY A 64 0.51 -19.00 28.30
N GLY A 65 1.66 -19.60 28.62
CA GLY A 65 1.99 -20.99 28.22
C GLY A 65 2.60 -21.15 26.83
N SER A 66 2.64 -20.10 26.00
CA SER A 66 3.43 -20.05 24.77
C SER A 66 4.92 -19.89 25.10
N SER A 67 5.83 -20.67 24.48
CA SER A 67 7.28 -20.52 24.70
C SER A 67 8.08 -20.76 23.43
N GLY A 68 9.23 -20.08 23.29
CA GLY A 68 10.19 -20.33 22.21
C GLY A 68 9.89 -19.59 20.90
N TRP A 69 8.83 -18.79 20.83
CA TRP A 69 8.47 -18.02 19.63
C TRP A 69 9.26 -16.73 19.46
N ALA A 70 10.10 -16.33 20.43
CA ALA A 70 10.94 -15.14 20.31
C ALA A 70 12.38 -15.42 20.74
N THR A 71 13.34 -14.72 20.13
CA THR A 71 14.76 -14.84 20.46
C THR A 71 15.43 -13.47 20.42
N ALA A 72 16.35 -13.22 21.35
CA ALA A 72 17.18 -12.03 21.35
C ALA A 72 18.48 -12.28 20.56
N ASP A 73 18.86 -11.34 19.70
CA ASP A 73 20.03 -11.44 18.81
C ASP A 73 20.81 -10.11 18.74
N PRO A 74 22.03 -10.01 19.31
CA PRO A 74 22.67 -11.02 20.15
C PRO A 74 21.97 -11.13 21.53
N PRO A 75 21.99 -12.31 22.18
CA PRO A 75 21.36 -12.52 23.49
C PRO A 75 22.17 -11.93 24.65
N SER A 76 23.41 -11.52 24.41
CA SER A 76 24.32 -10.94 25.39
C SER A 76 25.28 -9.96 24.73
N GLY A 77 25.82 -9.03 25.50
CA GLY A 77 26.79 -8.05 25.03
C GLY A 77 27.38 -7.23 26.16
N THR A 78 28.09 -6.17 25.80
CA THR A 78 28.76 -5.26 26.75
C THR A 78 28.46 -3.83 26.35
N GLY A 79 28.17 -2.97 27.34
CA GLY A 79 27.88 -1.56 27.12
C GLY A 79 26.55 -1.31 26.42
N SER A 80 26.25 -0.04 26.10
CA SER A 80 25.01 0.30 25.41
C SER A 80 25.03 -0.13 23.94
N ARG A 81 23.90 -0.64 23.44
CA ARG A 81 23.72 -1.13 22.07
C ARG A 81 22.34 -0.79 21.53
N ALA A 82 22.26 -0.50 20.22
CA ALA A 82 21.00 -0.24 19.52
C ALA A 82 20.74 -1.23 18.36
N ASP A 83 21.66 -2.19 18.17
CA ASP A 83 21.61 -3.21 17.13
C ASP A 83 21.03 -4.55 17.62
N VAL A 84 20.59 -4.62 18.88
CA VAL A 84 19.97 -5.81 19.46
C VAL A 84 18.59 -6.00 18.86
N ARG A 85 18.26 -7.22 18.45
CA ARG A 85 16.97 -7.56 17.85
C ARG A 85 16.20 -8.53 18.72
N LEU A 86 14.89 -8.33 18.82
CA LEU A 86 13.94 -9.38 19.20
C LEU A 86 13.41 -9.97 17.91
N ARG A 87 13.85 -11.16 17.55
CA ARG A 87 13.27 -11.96 16.45
C ARG A 87 12.09 -12.74 16.99
N TYR A 88 11.07 -12.93 16.19
CA TYR A 88 9.87 -13.65 16.61
C TYR A 88 9.23 -14.40 15.45
N ASP A 89 8.66 -15.56 15.75
CA ASP A 89 7.88 -16.36 14.83
C ASP A 89 6.48 -15.76 14.65
N ALA A 90 5.77 -16.21 13.61
CA ALA A 90 4.37 -15.86 13.43
C ALA A 90 3.51 -16.36 14.60
N ASN A 91 2.50 -15.58 14.98
CA ASN A 91 1.44 -15.96 15.88
C ASN A 91 0.22 -16.37 15.05
N ASP A 92 0.05 -17.68 14.86
CA ASP A 92 -1.09 -18.20 14.09
C ASP A 92 -2.39 -18.30 14.90
N ASP A 93 -2.32 -18.07 16.21
CA ASP A 93 -3.48 -18.05 17.11
C ASP A 93 -4.20 -16.70 17.07
N THR A 94 -5.52 -16.71 17.26
CA THR A 94 -6.35 -15.49 17.31
C THR A 94 -6.15 -14.64 18.57
N GLU A 95 -5.59 -15.24 19.61
CA GLU A 95 -5.30 -14.57 20.86
C GLU A 95 -3.92 -13.91 20.81
N ALA A 96 -3.82 -12.71 21.37
CA ALA A 96 -2.53 -12.05 21.53
C ALA A 96 -1.64 -12.83 22.52
N ARG A 97 -0.34 -12.82 22.26
CA ARG A 97 0.67 -13.40 23.14
C ARG A 97 1.73 -12.37 23.45
N SER A 98 2.34 -12.44 24.64
CA SER A 98 3.34 -11.47 25.06
C SER A 98 4.62 -12.13 25.54
N VAL A 99 5.73 -11.42 25.33
CA VAL A 99 7.04 -11.77 25.88
C VAL A 99 7.56 -10.57 26.67
N THR A 100 8.02 -10.81 27.88
CA THR A 100 8.73 -9.84 28.69
C THR A 100 10.23 -10.03 28.47
N VAL A 101 10.86 -9.00 27.91
CA VAL A 101 12.29 -8.92 27.70
C VAL A 101 12.92 -8.34 28.97
N ILE A 102 13.86 -9.08 29.55
CA ILE A 102 14.52 -8.74 30.82
C ILE A 102 16.00 -8.57 30.58
N LEU A 103 16.51 -7.39 30.90
CA LEU A 103 17.94 -7.12 30.87
C LEU A 103 18.58 -7.46 32.23
N LYS A 104 19.59 -8.32 32.22
CA LYS A 104 20.42 -8.65 33.38
C LYS A 104 21.78 -8.00 33.21
N ALA A 105 22.09 -7.01 34.06
CA ALA A 105 23.38 -6.32 34.09
C ALA A 105 23.83 -6.15 35.56
N GLY A 106 24.80 -6.95 36.00
CA GLY A 106 25.30 -6.94 37.38
C GLY A 106 24.25 -7.31 38.44
N ALA A 107 24.48 -6.85 39.68
CA ALA A 107 23.59 -7.10 40.83
C ALA A 107 22.44 -6.07 40.98
N GLY A 108 22.33 -5.14 40.03
CA GLY A 108 21.35 -4.06 40.06
C GLY A 108 19.93 -4.48 39.66
N PRO A 109 19.00 -3.51 39.56
CA PRO A 109 17.65 -3.74 39.03
C PRO A 109 17.70 -4.40 37.66
N SER A 110 16.71 -5.23 37.34
CA SER A 110 16.58 -5.85 36.02
C SER A 110 15.47 -5.16 35.24
N PRO A 111 15.79 -4.22 34.33
CA PRO A 111 14.80 -3.56 33.48
C PRO A 111 13.98 -4.58 32.70
N ARG A 112 12.70 -4.26 32.53
CA ARG A 112 11.73 -5.10 31.84
C ARG A 112 10.99 -4.29 30.81
N ALA A 113 10.77 -4.87 29.65
CA ALA A 113 9.85 -4.35 28.65
C ALA A 113 8.99 -5.50 28.13
N THR A 114 7.69 -5.27 28.01
CA THR A 114 6.77 -6.27 27.45
C THR A 114 6.49 -5.93 26.00
N VAL A 115 6.61 -6.93 25.14
CA VAL A 115 6.22 -6.87 23.73
C VAL A 115 5.02 -7.79 23.56
N THR A 116 3.91 -7.25 23.07
CA THR A 116 2.69 -8.00 22.77
C THR A 116 2.58 -8.23 21.27
N GLN A 117 2.63 -9.49 20.87
CA GLN A 117 2.31 -9.90 19.51
C GLN A 117 0.80 -10.09 19.41
N LYS A 118 0.19 -9.37 18.45
CA LYS A 118 -1.24 -9.51 18.18
C LYS A 118 -1.57 -10.97 17.85
N GLY A 119 -2.78 -11.39 18.21
CA GLY A 119 -3.35 -12.59 17.65
C GLY A 119 -3.68 -12.38 16.18
N LYS A 120 -3.61 -13.44 15.39
CA LYS A 120 -4.07 -13.46 14.01
C LYS A 120 -5.56 -13.15 14.00
N THR A 121 -5.92 -11.92 13.65
CA THR A 121 -7.34 -11.62 13.45
C THR A 121 -7.81 -12.36 12.21
N PRO A 122 -9.06 -12.87 12.18
CA PRO A 122 -9.62 -13.45 10.95
C PRO A 122 -9.59 -12.50 9.75
N GLU A 123 -9.38 -11.19 9.98
CA GLU A 123 -9.31 -10.12 8.99
C GLU A 123 -7.89 -9.70 8.57
N ASP A 124 -6.82 -10.25 9.17
CA ASP A 124 -5.45 -10.14 8.62
C ASP A 124 -5.17 -11.18 7.53
N THR A 125 -6.17 -12.00 7.20
CA THR A 125 -6.16 -12.78 5.97
C THR A 125 -6.47 -11.82 4.82
N PRO A 126 -5.62 -11.70 3.77
CA PRO A 126 -6.09 -11.19 2.48
C PRO A 126 -7.41 -11.88 2.16
N PRO A 127 -8.40 -11.21 1.58
CA PRO A 127 -9.73 -11.77 1.46
C PRO A 127 -9.63 -13.14 0.80
N ALA A 128 -10.38 -14.11 1.31
CA ALA A 128 -10.44 -15.43 0.70
C ALA A 128 -10.88 -15.27 -0.77
N THR A 129 -9.91 -15.22 -1.67
CA THR A 129 -10.14 -15.49 -3.09
C THR A 129 -10.37 -16.98 -3.18
N SER A 130 -11.55 -17.45 -2.80
CA SER A 130 -11.93 -18.82 -3.09
C SER A 130 -12.77 -18.79 -4.36
N GLY A 131 -12.16 -19.25 -5.45
CA GLY A 131 -12.80 -19.38 -6.76
C GLY A 131 -12.65 -18.17 -7.67
N ASN A 132 -13.02 -18.39 -8.93
CA ASN A 132 -12.86 -17.42 -10.00
C ASN A 132 -13.63 -16.12 -9.71
N ILE A 133 -12.92 -14.99 -9.74
CA ILE A 133 -13.46 -13.63 -9.52
C ILE A 133 -13.59 -12.84 -10.82
N SER A 134 -12.95 -13.32 -11.89
CA SER A 134 -12.98 -12.72 -13.21
C SER A 134 -14.36 -12.93 -13.86
N GLY A 135 -14.78 -11.98 -14.68
CA GLY A 135 -16.08 -12.02 -15.36
C GLY A 135 -17.27 -11.70 -14.45
N LYS A 136 -17.06 -11.12 -13.27
CA LYS A 136 -18.15 -10.76 -12.34
C LYS A 136 -18.64 -9.33 -12.54
N ASP A 137 -19.93 -9.10 -12.28
CA ASP A 137 -20.54 -7.76 -12.30
C ASP A 137 -19.98 -6.82 -11.20
N THR A 138 -19.31 -7.38 -10.19
CA THR A 138 -18.70 -6.61 -9.09
C THR A 138 -17.40 -7.24 -8.64
N ALA A 139 -16.45 -6.40 -8.25
CA ALA A 139 -15.19 -6.78 -7.65
C ALA A 139 -15.39 -7.32 -6.22
N GLU A 140 -15.07 -8.59 -6.06
CA GLU A 140 -14.78 -9.29 -4.81
C GLU A 140 -13.49 -10.03 -5.14
N PRO A 141 -12.31 -9.70 -4.57
CA PRO A 141 -12.06 -9.41 -3.15
C PRO A 141 -11.78 -7.93 -2.79
N LEU A 142 -11.68 -7.63 -1.50
CA LEU A 142 -11.39 -6.29 -0.95
C LEU A 142 -9.90 -5.87 -0.98
N TRP A 143 -9.23 -5.97 -2.12
CA TRP A 143 -7.85 -5.49 -2.23
C TRP A 143 -7.77 -3.96 -2.14
N LEU A 144 -6.70 -3.44 -1.52
CA LEU A 144 -6.60 -2.01 -1.20
C LEU A 144 -6.71 -1.11 -2.43
N GLU A 145 -6.12 -1.48 -3.55
CA GLU A 145 -6.18 -0.68 -4.77
C GLU A 145 -7.53 -0.72 -5.49
N LEU A 146 -8.43 -1.65 -5.17
CA LEU A 146 -9.64 -1.85 -5.97
C LEU A 146 -10.65 -0.72 -5.72
N PRO A 147 -11.03 0.05 -6.75
CA PRO A 147 -12.15 0.97 -6.64
C PRO A 147 -13.47 0.23 -6.39
N ALA A 148 -14.46 0.94 -5.88
CA ALA A 148 -15.81 0.40 -5.79
C ALA A 148 -16.37 0.12 -7.19
N THR A 149 -16.95 -1.07 -7.36
CA THR A 149 -17.72 -1.47 -8.56
C THR A 149 -19.20 -1.45 -8.24
N LYS A 150 -20.05 -1.37 -9.27
CA LYS A 150 -21.51 -1.26 -9.10
C LYS A 150 -22.19 -2.36 -9.87
N LYS A 151 -22.93 -3.20 -9.16
CA LYS A 151 -23.74 -4.23 -9.80
C LYS A 151 -24.73 -3.60 -10.79
N GLY A 152 -24.69 -4.08 -12.02
CA GLY A 152 -25.64 -3.67 -13.07
C GLY A 152 -25.34 -2.31 -13.69
N ASP A 153 -24.13 -1.77 -13.54
CA ASP A 153 -23.68 -0.59 -14.31
C ASP A 153 -23.27 -0.93 -15.75
N GLY A 154 -23.25 -2.23 -16.10
CA GLY A 154 -22.92 -2.72 -17.44
C GLY A 154 -21.44 -3.04 -17.63
N LEU A 155 -20.60 -2.80 -16.62
CA LEU A 155 -19.17 -3.10 -16.67
C LEU A 155 -18.90 -4.46 -16.02
N THR A 156 -17.83 -5.12 -16.46
CA THR A 156 -17.44 -6.43 -15.96
C THR A 156 -16.03 -6.40 -15.39
N PHE A 157 -15.84 -6.98 -14.22
CA PHE A 157 -14.58 -7.04 -13.51
C PHE A 157 -13.77 -8.28 -13.88
N TYR A 158 -12.49 -8.08 -14.20
CA TYR A 158 -11.55 -9.14 -14.56
C TYR A 158 -10.22 -8.97 -13.84
N VAL A 159 -9.49 -10.08 -13.66
CA VAL A 159 -8.19 -10.07 -12.98
C VAL A 159 -7.20 -10.99 -13.68
N HIS A 160 -6.00 -10.47 -13.93
CA HIS A 160 -4.86 -11.25 -14.39
C HIS A 160 -3.96 -11.70 -13.24
N ASP A 161 -3.37 -12.88 -13.41
CA ASP A 161 -2.22 -13.32 -12.63
C ASP A 161 -0.88 -12.84 -13.23
N MET A 162 0.23 -13.12 -12.54
CA MET A 162 1.58 -12.75 -12.98
C MET A 162 2.08 -13.55 -14.18
N ASP A 163 1.40 -14.64 -14.55
CA ASP A 163 1.66 -15.42 -15.75
C ASP A 163 0.82 -14.96 -16.96
N GLY A 164 0.04 -13.88 -16.79
CA GLY A 164 -0.79 -13.30 -17.84
C GLY A 164 -2.10 -14.05 -18.08
N GLY A 165 -2.37 -15.08 -17.27
CA GLY A 165 -3.62 -15.84 -17.30
C GLY A 165 -4.70 -15.25 -16.42
N GLU A 166 -5.76 -16.02 -16.24
CA GLU A 166 -6.85 -15.70 -15.31
C GLU A 166 -6.41 -15.88 -13.86
N TYR A 167 -6.63 -14.86 -13.04
CA TYR A 167 -6.51 -15.04 -11.59
C TYR A 167 -7.78 -15.66 -11.01
N ILE A 168 -7.65 -16.90 -10.52
CA ILE A 168 -8.69 -17.64 -9.82
C ILE A 168 -8.53 -17.43 -8.32
N ASP A 169 -7.40 -17.90 -7.78
CA ASP A 169 -7.04 -17.76 -6.39
C ASP A 169 -5.53 -17.87 -6.21
N ALA A 170 -5.05 -17.55 -5.00
CA ALA A 170 -3.62 -17.56 -4.71
C ALA A 170 -2.98 -18.95 -4.81
N LYS A 171 -3.77 -20.02 -4.68
CA LYS A 171 -3.29 -21.41 -4.72
C LYS A 171 -3.20 -21.95 -6.15
N THR A 172 -4.14 -21.55 -7.00
CA THR A 172 -4.30 -21.98 -8.38
C THR A 172 -3.47 -21.13 -9.33
N SER A 173 -3.56 -19.80 -9.21
CA SER A 173 -2.95 -18.83 -10.13
C SER A 173 -1.70 -18.15 -9.55
N GLY A 174 -1.36 -18.43 -8.28
CA GLY A 174 -0.21 -17.81 -7.63
C GLY A 174 -0.44 -16.32 -7.31
N VAL A 175 0.37 -15.44 -7.89
CA VAL A 175 0.36 -14.02 -7.55
C VAL A 175 -0.52 -13.24 -8.52
N ARG A 176 -1.45 -12.44 -7.98
CA ARG A 176 -2.26 -11.48 -8.75
C ARG A 176 -1.38 -10.39 -9.37
N ASN A 177 -1.77 -9.87 -10.53
CA ASN A 177 -0.98 -8.89 -11.27
C ASN A 177 -1.69 -7.52 -11.36
N TRP A 178 -2.77 -7.45 -12.13
CA TRP A 178 -3.61 -6.27 -12.28
C TRP A 178 -5.05 -6.68 -12.54
N SER A 179 -5.97 -5.80 -12.16
CA SER A 179 -7.41 -5.97 -12.38
C SER A 179 -7.90 -4.89 -13.33
N PHE A 180 -9.00 -5.13 -14.03
CA PHE A 180 -9.61 -4.15 -14.91
C PHE A 180 -11.13 -4.22 -14.89
N TYR A 181 -11.75 -3.06 -15.13
CA TYR A 181 -13.20 -2.92 -15.18
C TYR A 181 -13.61 -2.54 -16.60
N TRP A 182 -14.04 -3.56 -17.33
CA TRP A 182 -14.23 -3.55 -18.76
C TRP A 182 -15.63 -3.08 -19.14
N ASP A 183 -15.68 -2.08 -20.03
CA ASP A 183 -16.91 -1.68 -20.72
C ASP A 183 -16.92 -2.34 -22.10
N SER A 184 -17.78 -3.35 -22.27
CA SER A 184 -17.90 -4.09 -23.53
C SER A 184 -18.62 -3.32 -24.63
N GLU A 185 -19.38 -2.27 -24.29
CA GLU A 185 -20.06 -1.42 -25.28
C GLU A 185 -19.11 -0.35 -25.82
N GLU A 186 -18.27 0.20 -24.95
CA GLU A 186 -17.30 1.26 -25.30
C GLU A 186 -15.90 0.72 -25.67
N HIS A 187 -15.69 -0.59 -25.51
CA HIS A 187 -14.50 -1.37 -25.89
C HIS A 187 -13.21 -0.87 -25.24
N LEU A 188 -13.30 -0.49 -23.96
CA LEU A 188 -12.16 -0.05 -23.16
C LEU A 188 -12.36 -0.36 -21.67
N SER A 189 -11.29 -0.32 -20.89
CA SER A 189 -11.37 -0.39 -19.43
C SER A 189 -11.57 1.00 -18.83
N LEU A 190 -12.59 1.16 -17.98
CA LEU A 190 -12.80 2.38 -17.21
C LEU A 190 -11.61 2.67 -16.30
N TRP A 191 -11.08 1.62 -15.68
CA TRP A 191 -9.86 1.63 -14.91
C TRP A 191 -9.17 0.28 -14.93
N VAL A 192 -7.85 0.31 -14.71
CA VAL A 192 -7.06 -0.81 -14.19
C VAL A 192 -6.54 -0.48 -12.80
N ALA A 193 -6.41 -1.49 -11.95
CA ALA A 193 -5.90 -1.36 -10.60
C ALA A 193 -4.80 -2.39 -10.33
N TYR A 194 -3.69 -1.94 -9.77
CA TYR A 194 -2.51 -2.78 -9.54
C TYR A 194 -1.64 -2.29 -8.37
N PRO A 195 -1.01 -3.20 -7.62
CA PRO A 195 0.02 -2.84 -6.66
C PRO A 195 1.38 -2.73 -7.36
N MET A 196 2.25 -1.85 -6.83
CA MET A 196 3.64 -1.70 -7.24
C MET A 196 4.55 -1.85 -6.02
N ASN A 197 5.46 -2.81 -6.10
CA ASN A 197 6.58 -2.98 -5.17
C ASN A 197 7.73 -3.70 -5.88
N ASN A 198 8.87 -3.83 -5.20
CA ASN A 198 10.08 -4.40 -5.80
C ASN A 198 9.93 -5.87 -6.22
N SER A 199 9.07 -6.67 -5.56
CA SER A 199 8.90 -8.08 -5.90
C SER A 199 8.02 -8.29 -7.13
N LEU A 200 7.04 -7.42 -7.38
CA LEU A 200 6.14 -7.50 -8.54
C LEU A 200 6.72 -6.93 -9.82
N LYS A 201 7.68 -6.00 -9.72
CA LYS A 201 8.29 -5.39 -10.91
C LYS A 201 9.09 -6.42 -11.72
N GLY A 202 9.84 -7.30 -11.07
CA GLY A 202 10.73 -8.25 -11.76
C GLY A 202 11.86 -7.58 -12.55
N THR A 203 12.51 -8.35 -13.41
CA THR A 203 13.62 -7.90 -14.27
C THR A 203 13.38 -8.33 -15.71
N GLY A 204 13.80 -7.51 -16.66
CA GLY A 204 13.56 -7.76 -18.07
C GLY A 204 13.47 -6.49 -18.88
N LYS A 205 12.89 -6.61 -20.07
CA LYS A 205 12.70 -5.51 -21.02
C LYS A 205 11.25 -5.54 -21.50
N ARG A 206 10.82 -4.40 -22.02
CA ARG A 206 9.58 -4.26 -22.79
C ARG A 206 9.50 -5.35 -23.86
N THR A 207 8.36 -6.04 -23.94
CA THR A 207 8.16 -7.15 -24.87
C THR A 207 7.58 -6.71 -26.22
N ASP A 208 6.71 -5.69 -26.24
CA ASP A 208 5.96 -5.28 -27.45
C ASP A 208 5.11 -6.43 -28.04
N GLU A 209 4.72 -7.40 -27.21
CA GLU A 209 3.91 -8.57 -27.56
C GLU A 209 2.41 -8.22 -27.54
N TRP A 210 2.02 -7.35 -28.48
CA TRP A 210 0.63 -6.92 -28.68
C TRP A 210 -0.27 -8.13 -28.89
N GLY A 211 -1.34 -8.23 -28.09
CA GLY A 211 -2.20 -9.40 -28.07
C GLY A 211 -3.65 -9.09 -27.73
N LEU A 212 -4.51 -10.06 -28.03
CA LEU A 212 -5.85 -10.11 -27.48
C LEU A 212 -5.76 -10.59 -26.04
N ASP A 213 -6.61 -10.05 -25.18
CA ASP A 213 -6.78 -10.53 -23.82
C ASP A 213 -7.46 -11.90 -23.84
N PRO A 214 -6.87 -12.96 -23.25
CA PRO A 214 -7.48 -14.29 -23.20
C PRO A 214 -8.76 -14.36 -22.35
N LEU A 215 -9.04 -13.37 -21.50
CA LEU A 215 -10.23 -13.31 -20.65
C LEU A 215 -11.46 -12.78 -21.38
N ILE A 216 -11.27 -12.13 -22.53
CA ILE A 216 -12.35 -11.59 -23.36
C ILE A 216 -12.44 -12.40 -24.66
N PRO A 217 -13.64 -12.76 -25.15
CA PRO A 217 -13.76 -13.37 -26.48
C PRO A 217 -13.14 -12.50 -27.58
N GLU A 218 -12.48 -13.10 -28.56
CA GLU A 218 -11.80 -12.39 -29.66
C GLU A 218 -12.74 -11.45 -30.42
N ASP A 219 -14.01 -11.84 -30.59
CA ASP A 219 -15.05 -11.07 -31.27
C ASP A 219 -15.70 -9.98 -30.38
N LYS A 220 -15.14 -9.71 -29.20
CA LYS A 220 -15.64 -8.72 -28.23
C LYS A 220 -14.59 -7.74 -27.72
N GLN A 221 -13.45 -7.65 -28.41
CA GLN A 221 -12.36 -6.76 -28.00
C GLN A 221 -11.60 -6.19 -29.21
N PRO A 222 -11.01 -5.00 -29.08
CA PRO A 222 -10.16 -4.42 -30.11
C PRO A 222 -8.96 -5.31 -30.48
N ASP A 223 -8.68 -5.47 -31.77
CA ASP A 223 -7.44 -6.09 -32.25
C ASP A 223 -6.38 -5.01 -32.53
N LEU A 224 -5.41 -4.91 -31.63
CA LEU A 224 -4.32 -3.92 -31.67
C LEU A 224 -2.96 -4.55 -32.02
N ARG A 225 -2.95 -5.80 -32.50
CA ARG A 225 -1.73 -6.54 -32.85
C ARG A 225 -0.98 -5.87 -34.00
N ASN A 226 -1.73 -5.44 -35.02
CA ASN A 226 -1.18 -4.95 -36.28
C ASN A 226 -1.25 -3.43 -36.44
N SER A 227 -2.05 -2.72 -35.62
CA SER A 227 -2.21 -1.26 -35.74
C SER A 227 -2.71 -0.61 -34.44
N SER A 228 -2.64 0.72 -34.37
CA SER A 228 -3.32 1.51 -33.33
C SER A 228 -4.78 1.80 -33.72
N TYR A 229 -5.46 2.63 -32.94
CA TYR A 229 -6.83 3.09 -33.22
C TYR A 229 -6.97 4.01 -34.45
N GLY A 230 -5.86 4.34 -35.13
CA GLY A 230 -5.82 5.24 -36.29
C GLY A 230 -6.09 6.70 -35.93
N GLY A 231 -6.01 7.60 -36.92
CA GLY A 231 -6.41 9.01 -36.75
C GLY A 231 -5.63 9.82 -35.72
N GLY A 232 -4.39 9.43 -35.39
CA GLY A 232 -3.57 10.08 -34.35
C GLY A 232 -3.71 9.46 -32.96
N TRP A 233 -4.60 8.49 -32.79
CA TRP A 233 -4.81 7.78 -31.53
C TRP A 233 -3.84 6.60 -31.40
N THR A 234 -3.04 6.63 -30.35
CA THR A 234 -2.06 5.61 -29.98
C THR A 234 -2.64 4.56 -29.04
N ARG A 235 -1.91 3.46 -28.86
CA ARG A 235 -2.20 2.39 -27.90
C ARG A 235 -1.75 2.84 -26.51
N GLY A 236 -2.60 3.59 -25.82
CA GLY A 236 -2.32 4.17 -24.52
C GLY A 236 -2.48 3.14 -23.41
N HIS A 237 -1.39 2.81 -22.72
CA HIS A 237 -1.43 1.82 -21.62
C HIS A 237 -2.11 2.42 -20.38
N GLN A 238 -2.92 1.64 -19.67
CA GLN A 238 -3.35 2.00 -18.31
C GLN A 238 -2.37 1.48 -17.25
N ILE A 239 -1.94 0.21 -17.32
CA ILE A 239 -0.73 -0.29 -16.64
C ILE A 239 0.46 -0.24 -17.61
N PRO A 240 1.50 0.58 -17.33
CA PRO A 240 2.67 0.68 -18.20
C PRO A 240 3.50 -0.60 -18.21
N SER A 241 4.04 -0.97 -19.38
CA SER A 241 5.00 -2.07 -19.49
C SER A 241 6.21 -1.92 -18.56
N ALA A 242 6.62 -0.70 -18.20
CA ALA A 242 7.78 -0.50 -17.31
C ALA A 242 7.48 -0.85 -15.83
N ASP A 243 6.21 -1.08 -15.50
CA ASP A 243 5.74 -1.40 -14.15
C ASP A 243 5.72 -2.92 -13.90
N ARG A 244 5.88 -3.73 -14.97
CA ARG A 244 6.04 -5.19 -14.96
C ARG A 244 7.11 -5.61 -15.97
N LEU A 245 8.27 -6.07 -15.51
CA LEU A 245 9.40 -6.46 -16.34
C LEU A 245 9.59 -7.98 -16.44
N SER A 246 9.00 -8.76 -15.54
CA SER A 246 8.89 -10.22 -15.72
C SER A 246 8.13 -10.52 -17.01
N TYR A 247 8.64 -11.44 -17.84
CA TYR A 247 8.16 -11.64 -19.22
C TYR A 247 6.64 -11.80 -19.33
N ASN A 248 6.04 -12.79 -18.67
CA ASN A 248 4.59 -13.05 -18.76
C ASN A 248 3.75 -11.86 -18.26
N ALA A 249 4.09 -11.32 -17.08
CA ALA A 249 3.43 -10.14 -16.54
C ALA A 249 3.56 -8.93 -17.48
N ASN A 250 4.72 -8.76 -18.12
CA ASN A 250 4.95 -7.70 -19.11
C ASN A 250 4.09 -7.91 -20.35
N VAL A 251 4.03 -9.12 -20.92
CA VAL A 251 3.16 -9.47 -22.05
C VAL A 251 1.70 -9.09 -21.75
N SER A 252 1.20 -9.36 -20.55
CA SER A 252 -0.19 -8.99 -20.19
C SER A 252 -0.45 -7.47 -20.25
N THR A 253 0.57 -6.63 -20.09
CA THR A 253 0.39 -5.16 -20.23
C THR A 253 0.15 -4.73 -21.68
N PHE A 254 0.33 -5.62 -22.66
CA PHE A 254 0.11 -5.37 -24.08
C PHE A 254 -1.24 -5.86 -24.60
N TYR A 255 -2.10 -6.38 -23.71
CA TYR A 255 -3.47 -6.76 -24.06
C TYR A 255 -4.32 -5.54 -24.38
N SER A 256 -5.25 -5.69 -25.33
CA SER A 256 -6.13 -4.60 -25.78
C SER A 256 -7.02 -4.05 -24.67
N THR A 257 -7.37 -4.87 -23.67
CA THR A 257 -8.12 -4.47 -22.46
C THR A 257 -7.36 -3.49 -21.57
N ASN A 258 -6.03 -3.45 -21.68
CA ASN A 258 -5.19 -2.44 -21.02
C ASN A 258 -4.98 -1.18 -21.89
N MET A 259 -5.57 -1.12 -23.08
CA MET A 259 -5.37 -0.02 -24.01
C MET A 259 -6.57 0.91 -24.04
N THR A 260 -6.29 2.20 -24.16
CA THR A 260 -7.26 3.24 -24.46
C THR A 260 -6.74 4.12 -25.60
N PRO A 261 -7.63 4.72 -26.42
CA PRO A 261 -7.20 5.70 -27.42
C PRO A 261 -6.61 6.94 -26.75
N GLN A 262 -5.28 7.08 -26.80
CA GLN A 262 -4.56 8.23 -26.29
C GLN A 262 -3.93 9.04 -27.43
N GLU A 263 -4.08 10.35 -27.38
CA GLU A 263 -3.42 11.28 -28.29
C GLU A 263 -1.89 11.11 -28.15
N TYR A 264 -1.19 11.14 -29.29
CA TYR A 264 0.23 10.80 -29.38
C TYR A 264 1.14 11.66 -28.47
N TYR A 265 0.98 12.99 -28.50
CA TYR A 265 1.76 13.92 -27.70
C TYR A 265 1.38 13.88 -26.23
N PHE A 266 0.09 13.67 -25.92
CA PHE A 266 -0.35 13.46 -24.54
C PHE A 266 0.30 12.21 -23.93
N ASN A 267 0.24 11.08 -24.65
CA ASN A 267 0.79 9.79 -24.22
C ASN A 267 2.31 9.86 -24.03
N GLY A 268 3.03 10.36 -25.05
CA GLY A 268 4.50 10.44 -25.01
C GLY A 268 5.07 11.61 -24.20
N GLY A 269 4.23 12.55 -23.77
CA GLY A 269 4.61 13.74 -23.01
C GLY A 269 4.20 13.63 -21.54
N ILE A 270 3.30 14.53 -21.12
CA ILE A 270 2.88 14.67 -19.73
C ILE A 270 2.42 13.37 -19.05
N TRP A 271 1.80 12.45 -19.80
CA TRP A 271 1.38 11.16 -19.25
C TRP A 271 2.57 10.25 -18.93
N ALA A 272 3.53 10.13 -19.86
CA ALA A 272 4.78 9.41 -19.62
C ALA A 272 5.61 10.02 -18.48
N ASP A 273 5.59 11.36 -18.33
CA ASP A 273 6.24 12.04 -17.22
C ASP A 273 5.61 11.68 -15.86
N LEU A 274 4.27 11.64 -15.80
CA LEU A 274 3.54 11.18 -14.63
C LEU A 274 3.85 9.70 -14.32
N GLU A 275 3.87 8.82 -15.32
CA GLU A 275 4.22 7.40 -15.14
C GLU A 275 5.65 7.22 -14.61
N ASN A 276 6.61 8.01 -15.11
CA ASN A 276 7.98 8.02 -14.59
C ASN A 276 8.00 8.41 -13.10
N ARG A 277 7.22 9.42 -12.72
CA ARG A 277 7.12 9.86 -11.34
C ARG A 277 6.43 8.83 -10.43
N VAL A 278 5.36 8.18 -10.90
CA VAL A 278 4.68 7.08 -10.20
C VAL A 278 5.66 5.94 -9.87
N ARG A 279 6.52 5.56 -10.82
CA ARG A 279 7.60 4.60 -10.56
C ARG A 279 8.58 5.05 -9.47
N ALA A 280 8.88 6.35 -9.40
CA ALA A 280 9.73 6.90 -8.35
C ALA A 280 9.05 6.87 -6.97
N TYR A 281 7.75 7.19 -6.89
CA TYR A 281 6.99 7.02 -5.64
C TYR A 281 6.95 5.56 -5.19
N ALA A 282 6.71 4.63 -6.13
CA ALA A 282 6.70 3.20 -5.84
C ALA A 282 8.04 2.72 -5.26
N ALA A 283 9.17 3.19 -5.82
CA ALA A 283 10.50 2.87 -5.31
C ALA A 283 10.79 3.43 -3.91
N ALA A 284 10.08 4.48 -3.50
CA ALA A 284 10.18 5.11 -2.17
C ALA A 284 9.13 4.57 -1.16
N SER A 285 8.30 3.62 -1.58
CA SER A 285 7.23 3.03 -0.78
C SER A 285 7.53 1.58 -0.41
N ASP A 286 6.85 1.05 0.60
CA ASP A 286 6.75 -0.40 0.79
C ASP A 286 5.88 -0.99 -0.33
N THR A 287 4.74 -0.37 -0.59
CA THR A 287 3.89 -0.64 -1.74
C THR A 287 3.17 0.64 -2.15
N LEU A 288 3.09 0.88 -3.45
CA LEU A 288 2.23 1.91 -4.02
C LEU A 288 1.06 1.20 -4.71
N TYR A 289 -0.15 1.45 -4.23
CA TYR A 289 -1.37 1.00 -4.88
C TYR A 289 -1.77 2.04 -5.93
N VAL A 290 -1.99 1.60 -7.16
CA VAL A 290 -2.24 2.47 -8.31
C VAL A 290 -3.55 2.06 -8.96
N VAL A 291 -4.42 3.05 -9.17
CA VAL A 291 -5.55 2.96 -10.09
C VAL A 291 -5.27 3.90 -11.23
N THR A 292 -5.26 3.39 -12.45
CA THR A 292 -5.17 4.21 -13.66
C THR A 292 -6.46 4.06 -14.44
N GLY A 293 -7.05 5.15 -14.90
CA GLY A 293 -8.26 5.06 -15.70
C GLY A 293 -8.54 6.31 -16.51
N CYS A 294 -9.75 6.39 -17.04
CA CYS A 294 -10.15 7.49 -17.90
C CYS A 294 -11.62 7.87 -17.70
N GLN A 295 -11.99 9.11 -18.07
CA GLN A 295 -13.39 9.54 -18.12
C GLN A 295 -13.84 9.66 -19.57
N TYR A 296 -14.87 8.91 -19.95
CA TYR A 296 -15.38 8.90 -21.32
C TYR A 296 -16.89 9.12 -21.43
N ALA A 297 -17.64 9.10 -20.32
CA ALA A 297 -19.10 9.23 -20.33
C ALA A 297 -19.60 10.52 -20.98
N ALA A 298 -18.87 11.63 -20.83
CA ALA A 298 -19.19 12.91 -21.46
C ALA A 298 -18.68 13.03 -22.91
N SER A 299 -17.90 12.05 -23.40
CA SER A 299 -17.39 12.06 -24.76
C SER A 299 -18.48 11.67 -25.75
N THR A 300 -18.46 12.32 -26.91
CA THR A 300 -19.23 11.90 -28.10
C THR A 300 -18.32 11.35 -29.20
N ALA A 301 -17.01 11.30 -28.97
CA ALA A 301 -16.02 10.92 -29.97
C ALA A 301 -15.66 9.43 -29.85
N TYR A 302 -15.46 8.81 -31.01
CA TYR A 302 -15.01 7.44 -31.16
C TYR A 302 -13.80 7.38 -32.10
N SER A 303 -12.95 6.37 -31.93
CA SER A 303 -11.93 6.03 -32.92
C SER A 303 -12.57 5.59 -34.23
N GLY A 304 -11.76 5.48 -35.29
CA GLY A 304 -12.16 4.70 -36.46
C GLY A 304 -12.17 3.20 -36.15
N TYR A 305 -12.66 2.39 -37.10
CA TYR A 305 -12.75 0.93 -37.01
C TYR A 305 -11.43 0.19 -37.27
N TYR A 306 -10.27 0.82 -37.04
CA TYR A 306 -8.95 0.25 -37.36
C TYR A 306 -8.62 -1.00 -36.53
N SER A 307 -9.14 -1.07 -35.30
CA SER A 307 -9.00 -2.21 -34.39
C SER A 307 -10.15 -3.22 -34.49
N GLY A 308 -10.99 -3.12 -35.54
CA GLY A 308 -12.23 -3.88 -35.65
C GLY A 308 -13.41 -3.26 -34.90
N PHE A 309 -13.16 -2.29 -34.01
CA PHE A 309 -14.17 -1.61 -33.20
C PHE A 309 -13.98 -0.09 -33.24
N ALA A 310 -15.10 0.63 -33.11
CA ALA A 310 -15.06 2.06 -32.79
C ALA A 310 -14.97 2.20 -31.27
N VAL A 311 -13.79 2.56 -30.76
CA VAL A 311 -13.51 2.65 -29.33
C VAL A 311 -13.74 4.07 -28.84
N LYS A 312 -14.39 4.24 -27.69
CA LYS A 312 -14.70 5.56 -27.14
C LYS A 312 -13.41 6.35 -26.88
N ILE A 313 -13.37 7.63 -27.26
CA ILE A 313 -12.22 8.51 -26.97
C ILE A 313 -12.42 9.17 -25.61
N PRO A 314 -11.55 8.95 -24.61
CA PRO A 314 -11.71 9.58 -23.31
C PRO A 314 -11.51 11.10 -23.35
N THR A 315 -12.16 11.81 -22.44
CA THR A 315 -12.02 13.26 -22.23
C THR A 315 -10.93 13.60 -21.21
N HIS A 316 -10.66 12.69 -20.27
CA HIS A 316 -9.67 12.85 -19.21
C HIS A 316 -9.02 11.51 -18.89
N TYR A 317 -7.81 11.57 -18.34
CA TYR A 317 -7.13 10.43 -17.72
C TYR A 317 -6.87 10.74 -16.26
N PHE A 318 -6.93 9.70 -15.43
CA PHE A 318 -6.65 9.84 -14.00
C PHE A 318 -5.70 8.77 -13.48
N LYS A 319 -5.00 9.13 -12.40
CA LYS A 319 -4.36 8.15 -11.51
C LYS A 319 -4.77 8.44 -10.07
N ALA A 320 -5.25 7.42 -9.36
CA ALA A 320 -5.37 7.46 -7.90
C ALA A 320 -4.22 6.66 -7.31
N LEU A 321 -3.50 7.25 -6.36
CA LEU A 321 -2.32 6.65 -5.73
C LEU A 321 -2.54 6.55 -4.22
N LEU A 322 -2.32 5.37 -3.67
CA LEU A 322 -2.27 5.15 -2.23
C LEU A 322 -0.88 4.61 -1.88
N PHE A 323 -0.10 5.45 -1.22
CA PHE A 323 1.21 5.09 -0.68
C PHE A 323 1.02 4.29 0.59
N LYS A 324 1.76 3.18 0.72
CA LYS A 324 1.99 2.45 1.97
C LYS A 324 3.47 2.45 2.30
N GLY A 325 3.84 2.82 3.52
CA GLY A 325 5.23 2.81 3.97
C GLY A 325 5.49 3.66 5.22
N VAL A 326 6.70 3.58 5.74
CA VAL A 326 7.14 4.40 6.89
C VAL A 326 7.63 5.75 6.40
N SER A 327 6.91 6.81 6.72
CA SER A 327 7.26 8.18 6.34
C SER A 327 6.72 9.18 7.38
N THR A 328 7.41 10.29 7.57
CA THR A 328 6.88 11.41 8.37
C THR A 328 5.65 12.05 7.72
N TYR A 329 5.49 11.90 6.40
CA TYR A 329 4.31 12.36 5.66
C TYR A 329 3.16 11.33 5.68
N ALA A 330 3.42 10.11 6.14
CA ALA A 330 2.43 9.05 6.26
C ALA A 330 2.46 8.49 7.69
N PRO A 331 2.07 9.29 8.71
CA PRO A 331 2.22 8.92 10.13
C PRO A 331 1.42 7.66 10.51
N ARG A 332 0.39 7.32 9.73
CA ARG A 332 -0.43 6.12 9.88
C ARG A 332 -0.01 4.99 8.93
N GLY A 333 1.14 5.12 8.29
CA GLY A 333 1.64 4.19 7.28
C GLY A 333 1.06 4.42 5.88
N TYR A 334 0.13 5.37 5.73
CA TYR A 334 -0.57 5.65 4.48
C TYR A 334 -0.68 7.15 4.19
N MET A 335 -0.68 7.50 2.91
CA MET A 335 -1.06 8.81 2.36
C MET A 335 -1.51 8.61 0.91
N ALA A 336 -2.34 9.50 0.39
CA ALA A 336 -2.89 9.37 -0.96
C ALA A 336 -2.76 10.64 -1.79
N ALA A 337 -2.89 10.50 -3.11
CA ALA A 337 -3.00 11.60 -4.06
C ALA A 337 -3.71 11.14 -5.34
N GLY A 338 -4.50 12.05 -5.91
CA GLY A 338 -5.11 11.90 -7.22
C GLY A 338 -4.44 12.78 -8.28
N PHE A 339 -4.55 12.36 -9.53
CA PHE A 339 -4.23 13.15 -10.70
C PHE A 339 -5.41 13.09 -11.67
N LEU A 340 -5.84 14.21 -12.23
CA LEU A 340 -6.90 14.28 -13.25
C LEU A 340 -6.49 15.22 -14.37
N LEU A 341 -6.05 14.65 -15.49
CA LEU A 341 -5.51 15.40 -16.62
C LEU A 341 -6.54 15.43 -17.76
N PRO A 342 -6.87 16.61 -18.34
CA PRO A 342 -7.66 16.67 -19.55
C PRO A 342 -6.88 16.03 -20.70
N HIS A 343 -7.58 15.25 -21.51
CA HIS A 343 -7.02 14.59 -22.69
C HIS A 343 -6.90 15.62 -23.83
N ASP A 344 -5.95 16.55 -23.68
CA ASP A 344 -5.71 17.67 -24.59
C ASP A 344 -4.22 17.76 -24.94
N THR A 345 -3.94 17.96 -26.23
CA THR A 345 -2.59 18.20 -26.75
C THR A 345 -1.90 19.42 -26.15
N GLN A 346 -2.65 20.45 -25.74
CA GLN A 346 -2.12 21.71 -25.24
C GLN A 346 -1.34 21.55 -23.93
N ILE A 347 -1.59 20.48 -23.19
CA ILE A 347 -0.94 20.22 -21.89
C ILE A 347 0.26 19.27 -22.01
N SER A 348 0.53 18.73 -23.21
CA SER A 348 1.48 17.62 -23.40
C SER A 348 2.91 17.92 -22.93
N SER A 349 3.32 19.19 -22.93
CA SER A 349 4.63 19.66 -22.44
C SER A 349 4.53 20.42 -21.11
N GLY A 350 3.39 20.34 -20.44
CA GLY A 350 3.13 20.99 -19.15
C GLY A 350 3.63 20.16 -17.97
N ASN A 351 3.30 20.62 -16.76
CA ASN A 351 3.66 19.93 -15.53
C ASN A 351 2.46 19.12 -15.02
N TYR A 352 2.59 17.79 -14.89
CA TYR A 352 1.52 16.95 -14.34
C TYR A 352 1.12 17.33 -12.91
N LEU A 353 2.01 17.99 -12.15
CA LEU A 353 1.70 18.49 -10.80
C LEU A 353 0.66 19.62 -10.79
N ASP A 354 0.40 20.26 -11.93
CA ASP A 354 -0.69 21.26 -12.04
C ASP A 354 -2.08 20.60 -11.95
N TYR A 355 -2.14 19.27 -12.05
CA TYR A 355 -3.35 18.45 -12.07
C TYR A 355 -3.45 17.49 -10.88
N ILE A 356 -2.68 17.73 -9.82
CA ILE A 356 -2.71 16.93 -8.59
C ILE A 356 -3.82 17.42 -7.65
N LEU A 357 -4.52 16.49 -7.00
CA LEU A 357 -5.68 16.75 -6.13
C LEU A 357 -5.79 15.69 -5.02
N SER A 358 -6.65 15.91 -4.02
CA SER A 358 -6.96 14.87 -3.03
C SER A 358 -7.78 13.71 -3.65
N ILE A 359 -7.94 12.61 -2.92
CA ILE A 359 -8.80 11.51 -3.38
C ILE A 359 -10.26 11.97 -3.39
N ASP A 360 -10.75 12.63 -2.34
CA ASP A 360 -12.13 13.17 -2.30
C ASP A 360 -12.46 14.05 -3.52
N GLU A 361 -11.52 14.89 -3.94
CA GLU A 361 -11.69 15.74 -5.12
C GLU A 361 -11.76 14.91 -6.40
N LEU A 362 -10.97 13.84 -6.49
CA LEU A 362 -10.94 12.94 -7.64
C LEU A 362 -12.21 12.11 -7.70
N GLU A 363 -12.70 11.60 -6.57
CA GLU A 363 -13.98 10.90 -6.46
C GLU A 363 -15.14 11.81 -6.87
N LYS A 364 -15.15 13.06 -6.39
CA LYS A 364 -16.15 14.05 -6.78
C LYS A 364 -16.14 14.32 -8.29
N ALA A 365 -14.97 14.34 -8.92
CA ALA A 365 -14.84 14.59 -10.34
C ALA A 365 -15.21 13.36 -11.20
N THR A 366 -14.97 12.14 -10.70
CA THR A 366 -15.12 10.88 -11.46
C THR A 366 -16.39 10.09 -11.16
N GLY A 367 -16.98 10.26 -9.97
CA GLY A 367 -18.06 9.42 -9.47
C GLY A 367 -17.64 8.00 -9.09
N ILE A 368 -16.33 7.75 -9.00
CA ILE A 368 -15.70 6.49 -8.56
C ILE A 368 -15.27 6.65 -7.11
N ASP A 369 -15.56 5.66 -6.27
CA ASP A 369 -15.07 5.56 -4.89
C ASP A 369 -13.72 4.80 -4.93
N PHE A 370 -12.63 5.48 -4.62
CA PHE A 370 -11.26 4.98 -4.69
C PHE A 370 -10.78 4.55 -3.31
N PHE A 371 -10.09 3.42 -3.26
CA PHE A 371 -9.59 2.85 -2.00
C PHE A 371 -10.67 2.60 -0.92
N PRO A 372 -11.91 2.17 -1.25
CA PRO A 372 -12.98 1.92 -0.27
C PRO A 372 -12.60 0.90 0.81
N ASN A 373 -11.58 0.09 0.54
CA ASN A 373 -11.05 -0.95 1.41
C ASN A 373 -10.04 -0.41 2.45
N LEU A 374 -9.61 0.86 2.35
CA LEU A 374 -8.70 1.46 3.32
C LEU A 374 -9.30 1.48 4.73
N LYS A 375 -10.61 1.74 4.86
CA LYS A 375 -11.37 1.66 6.12
C LYS A 375 -11.48 0.26 6.73
N LYS A 376 -11.00 -0.77 6.03
CA LYS A 376 -10.88 -2.14 6.58
C LYS A 376 -9.54 -2.36 7.27
N VAL A 377 -8.52 -1.58 6.89
CA VAL A 377 -7.17 -1.64 7.46
C VAL A 377 -6.95 -0.54 8.50
N LEU A 378 -7.65 0.59 8.37
CA LEU A 378 -7.65 1.72 9.29
C LEU A 378 -9.06 1.96 9.85
N SER A 379 -9.20 2.82 10.88
CA SER A 379 -10.53 3.31 11.25
C SER A 379 -11.13 4.13 10.10
N ALA A 380 -12.47 4.13 9.98
CA ALA A 380 -13.17 4.92 8.95
C ALA A 380 -12.72 6.39 8.95
N SER A 381 -12.68 7.03 10.12
CA SER A 381 -12.21 8.41 10.26
C SER A 381 -10.77 8.63 9.77
N ALA A 382 -9.89 7.65 9.92
CA ALA A 382 -8.51 7.76 9.48
C ALA A 382 -8.38 7.57 7.97
N ALA A 383 -9.21 6.72 7.36
CA ALA A 383 -9.32 6.59 5.91
C ALA A 383 -9.87 7.89 5.30
N ASP A 384 -10.98 8.41 5.84
CA ASP A 384 -11.59 9.68 5.40
C ASP A 384 -10.58 10.85 5.51
N GLU A 385 -9.80 10.91 6.59
CA GLU A 385 -8.74 11.92 6.74
C GLU A 385 -7.65 11.82 5.66
N ILE A 386 -7.27 10.61 5.26
CA ILE A 386 -6.25 10.38 4.21
C ILE A 386 -6.80 10.74 2.83
N GLU A 387 -8.06 10.40 2.55
CA GLU A 387 -8.70 10.67 1.26
C GLU A 387 -8.98 12.17 1.06
N ALA A 388 -9.30 12.88 2.14
CA ALA A 388 -9.50 14.33 2.15
C ALA A 388 -8.19 15.15 2.17
N GLU A 389 -7.06 14.54 2.54
CA GLU A 389 -5.78 15.26 2.68
C GLU A 389 -5.31 15.83 1.33
N GLN A 390 -4.96 17.12 1.34
CA GLN A 390 -4.40 17.78 0.16
C GLN A 390 -2.98 17.27 -0.11
N PRO A 391 -2.61 17.00 -1.38
CA PRO A 391 -1.30 16.45 -1.73
C PRO A 391 -0.13 17.27 -1.16
N SER A 392 0.62 16.65 -0.25
CA SER A 392 1.77 17.25 0.41
C SER A 392 2.93 17.53 -0.56
N SER A 393 3.95 18.25 -0.07
CA SER A 393 5.19 18.47 -0.82
C SER A 393 5.98 17.18 -1.09
N TRP A 394 5.65 16.05 -0.47
CA TRP A 394 6.28 14.78 -0.80
C TRP A 394 5.91 14.31 -2.20
N TRP A 395 4.66 14.57 -2.63
CA TRP A 395 4.19 14.25 -3.97
C TRP A 395 4.72 15.23 -5.02
N LYS A 396 5.23 16.40 -4.64
CA LYS A 396 5.73 17.42 -5.58
C LYS A 396 7.23 17.25 -5.72
#